data_AF-A0A392RGW7-F1
#
_entry.id   AF-A0A392RGW7-F1
#
_cell.length_a   1.000
_cell.length_b   1.000
_cell.length_c   1.000
_cell.angle_alpha   90.00
_cell.angle_beta   90.00
_cell.angle_gamma   90.00
#
_symmetry.space_group_name_H-M   'P 1'
#
loop_
_entity.id
_entity.type
_entity.pdbx_description
1 polymer ?
#
loop_
_entity_poly.entity_id
_entity_poly.type
_entity_poly.pdbx_seq_one_letter_code
_entity_poly.pdbx_strand_id
1 'polypeptide(L)' 'MDKGGKLAANWEGPFRIHKVFDGGAYKLETMKGEVIPRTWNIANLRFYYS' A
#
# COMPACT_ATOMS: atom_id res chain seq x y z
N MET A 1 23.89 1.52 23.81
CA MET A 1 22.43 1.45 24.04
C MET A 1 21.76 1.64 22.69
N ASP A 2 21.70 0.54 21.96
CA ASP A 2 21.31 0.47 20.57
C ASP A 2 19.78 0.37 20.50
N LYS A 3 19.11 1.53 20.45
CA LYS A 3 17.65 1.59 20.23
C LYS A 3 17.33 1.66 18.74
N GLY A 4 17.93 0.76 17.95
CA GLY A 4 17.60 0.52 16.54
C GLY A 4 16.29 -0.26 16.41
N GLY A 5 15.19 0.34 16.89
CA GLY A 5 13.86 -0.25 16.84
C GLY A 5 13.35 -0.35 15.40
N LYS A 6 13.57 -1.52 14.78
CA LYS A 6 12.74 -2.17 13.75
C LYS A 6 11.82 -1.23 12.94
N LEU A 7 12.40 -0.43 12.04
CA LEU A 7 11.71 0.17 10.90
C LEU A 7 11.42 -0.89 9.83
N ALA A 8 10.91 -2.06 10.24
CA ALA A 8 10.40 -3.01 9.27
C ALA A 8 9.08 -2.44 8.77
N ALA A 9 9.07 -2.01 7.50
CA ALA A 9 7.84 -1.59 6.86
C ALA A 9 6.82 -2.75 6.96
N ASN A 10 5.70 -2.49 7.64
CA ASN A 10 4.62 -3.44 7.86
C ASN A 10 3.79 -3.60 6.57
N TRP A 11 4.43 -3.97 5.47
CA TRP A 11 3.76 -4.16 4.18
C TRP A 11 2.68 -5.24 4.31
N GLU A 12 1.41 -4.84 4.23
CA GLU A 12 0.28 -5.74 4.38
C GLU A 12 -0.04 -6.48 3.07
N GLY A 13 0.73 -7.50 2.70
CA GLY A 13 0.38 -8.38 1.59
C GLY A 13 0.20 -7.69 0.21
N PRO A 14 -0.21 -8.46 -0.81
CA PRO A 14 -0.41 -7.92 -2.14
C PRO A 14 -1.82 -7.34 -2.28
N PHE A 15 -1.91 -6.14 -2.85
CA PHE A 15 -3.17 -5.44 -3.14
C PHE A 15 -3.32 -5.19 -4.64
N ARG A 16 -4.56 -4.98 -5.09
CA ARG A 16 -4.85 -4.54 -6.45
C ARG A 16 -5.28 -3.08 -6.43
N ILE A 17 -5.00 -2.36 -7.52
CA ILE A 17 -5.49 -0.99 -7.68
C ILE A 17 -6.98 -1.06 -8.01
N HIS A 18 -7.81 -0.55 -7.11
CA HIS A 18 -9.24 -0.41 -7.31
C HIS A 18 -9.57 0.86 -8.12
N LYS A 19 -8.93 1.97 -7.79
CA LYS A 19 -9.13 3.25 -8.48
C LYS A 19 -7.87 4.12 -8.44
N VAL A 20 -7.56 4.76 -9.56
CA VAL A 20 -6.51 5.78 -9.67
C VAL A 20 -7.16 7.16 -9.53
N PHE A 21 -6.56 8.00 -8.71
CA PHE A 21 -6.91 9.42 -8.58
C PHE A 21 -5.79 10.27 -9.18
N ASP A 22 -6.18 11.46 -9.65
CA ASP A 22 -5.23 12.46 -10.11
C ASP A 22 -4.27 12.87 -8.97
N GLY A 23 -3.02 13.16 -9.31
CA GLY A 23 -1.98 13.50 -8.32
C GLY A 23 -1.34 12.30 -7.60
N GLY A 24 -1.48 11.08 -8.13
CA GLY A 24 -0.73 9.91 -7.65
C GLY A 24 -1.31 9.28 -6.38
N ALA A 25 -2.62 9.41 -6.18
CA ALA A 25 -3.33 8.72 -5.10
C ALA A 25 -4.13 7.54 -5.66
N TYR A 26 -4.24 6.46 -4.89
CA TYR A 26 -4.81 5.18 -5.32
C TYR A 26 -5.71 4.63 -4.22
N LYS A 27 -6.88 4.12 -4.60
CA LYS A 27 -7.62 3.18 -3.75
C LYS A 27 -7.15 1.78 -4.08
N LEU A 28 -6.94 1.02 -3.02
CA LEU A 28 -6.56 -0.38 -3.11
C LEU A 28 -7.77 -1.25 -2.80
N GLU A 29 -7.76 -2.46 -3.34
CA GLU A 29 -8.62 -3.55 -2.92
C GLU A 29 -7.79 -4.76 -2.52
N THR A 30 -8.31 -5.53 -1.57
CA THR A 30 -7.72 -6.81 -1.18
C THR A 30 -7.86 -7.82 -2.32
N MET A 31 -7.08 -8.89 -2.28
CA MET A 31 -7.23 -10.01 -3.23
C MET A 31 -8.60 -10.71 -3.15
N LYS A 32 -9.39 -10.42 -2.11
CA LYS A 32 -10.78 -10.89 -1.94
C LYS A 32 -11.82 -9.95 -2.58
N GLY A 33 -11.40 -8.83 -3.16
CA GLY A 33 -12.28 -7.83 -3.78
C GLY A 33 -12.84 -6.80 -2.79
N GLU A 34 -12.31 -6.74 -1.56
CA GLU A 34 -12.76 -5.75 -0.56
C GLU A 34 -12.00 -4.43 -0.75
N VAL A 35 -12.73 -3.34 -0.99
CA VAL A 35 -12.13 -2.02 -1.19
C VAL A 35 -11.67 -1.45 0.14
N ILE A 36 -10.40 -1.05 0.20
CA ILE A 36 -9.84 -0.39 1.37
C ILE A 36 -10.34 1.07 1.36
N PRO A 37 -10.99 1.54 2.45
CA PRO A 37 -11.58 2.88 2.49
C PRO A 37 -10.53 4.01 2.42
N ARG A 38 -9.28 3.71 2.78
CA ARG A 38 -8.15 4.64 2.72
C ARG A 38 -7.61 4.78 1.29
N THR A 39 -7.31 6.02 0.91
CA THR A 39 -6.53 6.35 -0.29
C THR A 39 -5.04 6.37 0.04
N TRP A 40 -4.23 5.75 -0.80
CA TRP A 40 -2.78 5.62 -0.67
C TRP A 40 -2.06 6.45 -1.72
N ASN A 41 -1.10 7.27 -1.31
CA ASN A 41 -0.21 7.94 -2.25
C ASN A 41 0.82 6.95 -2.83
N ILE A 42 1.24 7.13 -4.08
CA ILE A 42 2.26 6.31 -4.75
C ILE A 42 3.55 6.16 -3.94
N ALA A 43 3.93 7.18 -3.16
CA ALA A 43 5.10 7.14 -2.30
C ALA A 43 5.01 6.07 -1.18
N ASN A 44 3.79 5.65 -0.83
CA ASN A 44 3.51 4.61 0.15
C ASN A 44 3.24 3.24 -0.50
N LEU A 45 3.33 3.13 -1.82
CA LEU A 45 3.07 1.90 -2.56
C LEU A 45 4.36 1.39 -3.19
N ARG A 46 4.51 0.07 -3.24
CA ARG A 46 5.58 -0.57 -3.99
C ARG A 46 4.96 -1.52 -5.00
N PHE A 47 5.29 -1.31 -6.27
CA PHE A 47 4.85 -2.21 -7.32
C PHE A 47 5.47 -3.59 -7.11
N TYR A 48 4.61 -4.60 -7.11
CA TYR A 48 5.00 -5.99 -7.12
C TYR A 48 5.00 -6.48 -8.57
N TYR A 49 6.19 -6.73 -9.12
CA TYR A 49 6.38 -7.36 -10.42
C TYR A 49 6.79 -8.80 -10.14
N SER A 50 5.94 -9.76 -10.49
CA SER A 50 6.26 -11.19 -10.47
C SER A 50 6.57 -11.69 -11.87
#